data_AF-A0A6B3AUE5-F1
#
_entry.id   AF-A0A6B3AUE5-F1
#
_cell.length_a   1.000
_cell.length_b   1.000
_cell.length_c   1.000
_cell.angle_alpha   90.00
_cell.angle_beta   90.00
_cell.angle_gamma   90.00
#
_symmetry.space_group_name_H-M   'P 1'
#
loop_
_entity.id
_entity.type
_entity.pdbx_description
1 polymer ?
#
loop_
_entity_poly.entity_id
_entity_poly.type
_entity_poly.pdbx_seq_one_letter_code
_entity_poly.pdbx_strand_id
1 'polypeptide(L)'
;MVTGEPGERLADVMAAAVTVAVESAEAGRYTGEVGRTLAAVVGEVGARIVGEAELRGFSSGWQEAMAVRPAGVRPLRAARAHA
;
A
#
# COMPACT_ATOMS: atom_id res chain seq x y z
N MET A 1 -13.86 -9.59 2.01
CA MET A 1 -12.48 -9.15 2.27
C MET A 1 -11.81 -9.10 0.91
N VAL A 2 -11.36 -7.94 0.44
CA VAL A 2 -10.71 -7.82 -0.87
C VAL A 2 -9.30 -8.38 -0.73
N THR A 3 -9.01 -9.49 -1.41
CA THR A 3 -7.73 -10.22 -1.36
C THR A 3 -7.07 -10.18 -2.73
N GLY A 4 -5.81 -9.76 -2.81
CA GLY A 4 -5.08 -9.67 -4.09
C GLY A 4 -3.92 -8.68 -4.05
N GLU A 5 -3.18 -8.58 -5.14
CA GLU A 5 -2.16 -7.54 -5.32
C GLU A 5 -2.80 -6.14 -5.27
N PRO A 6 -2.09 -5.07 -4.87
CA PRO A 6 -2.67 -3.72 -4.72
C PRO A 6 -3.50 -3.26 -5.93
N GLY A 7 -3.04 -3.58 -7.15
CA GLY A 7 -3.76 -3.28 -8.38
C GLY A 7 -5.08 -4.04 -8.53
N GLU A 8 -5.12 -5.32 -8.16
CA GLU A 8 -6.34 -6.13 -8.17
C GLU A 8 -7.36 -5.59 -7.16
N ARG A 9 -6.89 -5.23 -5.96
CA ARG A 9 -7.76 -4.65 -4.93
C ARG A 9 -8.39 -3.34 -5.40
N LEU A 10 -7.62 -2.49 -6.08
CA LEU A 10 -8.15 -1.25 -6.65
C LEU A 10 -9.14 -1.53 -7.79
N ALA A 11 -8.87 -2.52 -8.64
CA ALA A 11 -9.78 -2.93 -9.70
C ALA A 11 -11.13 -3.43 -9.14
N ASP A 12 -11.12 -4.20 -8.06
CA ASP A 12 -12.34 -4.66 -7.37
C ASP A 12 -13.17 -3.49 -6.82
N VAL A 13 -12.51 -2.48 -6.22
CA VAL A 13 -13.17 -1.27 -5.71
C VAL A 13 -13.79 -0.46 -6.86
N MET A 14 -13.07 -0.33 -7.98
CA MET A 14 -13.59 0.32 -9.19
C MET A 14 -14.81 -0.41 -9.74
N ALA A 15 -14.75 -1.74 -9.83
CA ALA A 15 -15.87 -2.55 -10.29
C ALA A 15 -17.10 -2.35 -9.40
N ALA A 16 -16.92 -2.40 -8.08
CA ALA A 16 -18.00 -2.15 -7.12
C ALA A 16 -18.59 -0.74 -7.26
N ALA A 17 -17.75 0.29 -7.42
CA ALA A 17 -18.21 1.66 -7.61
C ALA A 17 -19.03 1.82 -8.91
N VAL A 18 -18.61 1.17 -10.00
CA VAL A 18 -19.36 1.15 -11.26
C VAL A 18 -20.70 0.43 -11.10
N THR A 19 -20.74 -0.72 -10.43
CA THR A 19 -22.00 -1.43 -10.14
C THR A 19 -22.98 -0.52 -9.40
N VAL A 20 -22.54 0.15 -8.33
CA VAL A 20 -23.39 1.08 -7.57
C VAL A 20 -23.86 2.27 -8.42
N ALA A 21 -22.99 2.80 -9.29
CA ALA A 21 -23.36 3.87 -10.20
C ALA A 21 -24.47 3.42 -11.17
N VAL A 22 -24.34 2.23 -11.75
CA VAL A 22 -25.34 1.64 -12.67
C VAL A 22 -26.66 1.40 -11.96
N GLU A 23 -26.65 0.73 -10.81
CA GLU A 23 -27.86 0.47 -10.02
C GLU A 23 -28.57 1.77 -9.59
N SER A 24 -27.77 2.79 -9.24
CA SER A 24 -28.30 4.11 -8.93
C SER A 24 -28.93 4.78 -10.16
N ALA A 25 -28.34 4.62 -11.34
CA ALA A 25 -28.84 5.19 -12.58
C ALA A 25 -30.14 4.50 -13.02
N GLU A 26 -30.20 3.17 -12.97
CA GLU A 26 -31.39 2.38 -13.24
C GLU A 26 -32.56 2.74 -12.29
N ALA A 27 -32.25 3.04 -11.03
CA ALA A 27 -33.23 3.52 -10.06
C ALA A 27 -33.61 5.01 -10.21
N GLY A 28 -33.04 5.73 -11.18
CA GLY A 28 -33.26 7.18 -11.35
C GLY A 28 -32.68 8.05 -10.24
N ARG A 29 -31.73 7.52 -9.46
CA ARG A 29 -31.08 8.18 -8.30
C ARG A 29 -29.66 8.64 -8.56
N TYR A 30 -29.09 8.33 -9.73
CA TYR A 30 -27.75 8.79 -10.06
C TYR A 30 -27.74 10.30 -10.32
N THR A 31 -26.98 11.02 -9.49
CA THR A 31 -26.78 12.46 -9.60
C THR A 31 -25.30 12.79 -9.73
N GLY A 32 -24.99 14.03 -10.10
CA GLY A 32 -23.60 14.51 -10.07
C GLY A 32 -22.97 14.47 -8.66
N GLU A 33 -23.77 14.54 -7.60
CA GLU A 33 -23.29 14.38 -6.21
C GLU A 33 -22.95 12.92 -5.90
N VAL A 34 -23.77 11.97 -6.36
CA VAL A 34 -23.47 10.53 -6.25
C VAL A 34 -22.17 10.20 -7.01
N GLY A 35 -22.04 10.69 -8.24
CA GLY A 35 -20.82 10.49 -9.04
C GLY A 35 -19.56 11.05 -8.36
N ARG A 36 -19.63 12.27 -7.80
CA ARG A 36 -18.51 12.86 -7.04
C ARG A 36 -18.20 12.09 -5.77
N THR A 37 -19.21 11.63 -5.05
CA THR A 37 -19.03 10.82 -3.84
C THR A 37 -18.36 9.50 -4.16
N LEU A 38 -18.80 8.78 -5.20
CA LEU A 38 -18.16 7.54 -5.64
C LEU A 38 -16.70 7.76 -6.04
N ALA A 39 -16.42 8.82 -6.81
CA ALA A 39 -15.06 9.17 -7.19
C ALA A 39 -14.17 9.48 -5.96
N ALA A 40 -14.70 10.20 -4.96
CA ALA A 40 -13.98 10.49 -3.72
C ALA A 40 -13.67 9.22 -2.92
N VAL A 41 -14.65 8.31 -2.80
CA VAL A 41 -14.46 7.02 -2.11
C VAL A 41 -13.39 6.18 -2.80
N VAL A 42 -13.47 6.05 -4.13
CA VAL A 42 -12.46 5.35 -4.93
C VAL A 42 -11.08 5.96 -4.72
N GLY A 43 -10.96 7.29 -4.77
CA GLY A 43 -9.69 8.00 -4.59
C GLY A 43 -9.07 7.76 -3.21
N GLU A 44 -9.88 7.87 -2.16
CA GLU A 44 -9.45 7.65 -0.77
C GLU A 44 -9.01 6.19 -0.53
N VAL A 45 -9.79 5.22 -1.02
CA VAL A 45 -9.45 3.81 -0.88
C VAL A 45 -8.19 3.47 -1.69
N GLY A 46 -8.06 4.02 -2.90
CA GLY A 46 -6.86 3.87 -3.73
C GLY A 46 -5.61 4.41 -3.02
N ALA A 47 -5.68 5.60 -2.42
CA ALA A 47 -4.58 6.18 -1.67
C ALA A 47 -4.15 5.30 -0.49
N ARG A 48 -5.11 4.70 0.24
CA ARG A 48 -4.81 3.76 1.33
C ARG A 48 -4.15 2.48 0.84
N ILE A 49 -4.64 1.90 -0.26
CA ILE A 49 -4.06 0.68 -0.84
C ILE A 49 -2.60 0.92 -1.25
N VAL A 50 -2.31 2.06 -1.88
CA VAL A 50 -0.94 2.44 -2.27
C VAL A 50 -0.07 2.65 -1.04
N GLY A 51 -0.53 3.42 -0.05
CA GLY A 51 0.23 3.67 1.17
C GLY A 51 0.56 2.38 1.95
N GLU A 52 -0.38 1.43 2.02
CA GLU A 52 -0.13 0.11 2.62
C GLU A 52 0.92 -0.69 1.84
N ALA A 53 0.87 -0.66 0.51
CA ALA A 53 1.84 -1.35 -0.34
C ALA A 53 3.25 -0.77 -0.17
N GLU A 54 3.38 0.55 -0.14
CA GLU A 54 4.64 1.26 0.09
C GLU A 54 5.22 0.93 1.47
N LEU A 55 4.41 0.97 2.52
CA LEU A 55 4.85 0.65 3.89
C LEU A 55 5.36 -0.79 4.00
N ARG A 56 4.67 -1.75 3.35
CA ARG A 56 5.10 -3.15 3.32
C ARG A 56 6.41 -3.30 2.57
N GLY A 57 6.54 -2.68 1.39
CA GLY A 57 7.77 -2.71 0.59
C GLY A 57 8.96 -2.08 1.32
N PHE A 58 8.74 -0.96 2.03
CA PHE A 58 9.76 -0.38 2.90
C PHE A 58 10.18 -1.33 4.02
N SER A 59 9.20 -1.94 4.70
CA SER A 59 9.46 -2.84 5.82
C SER A 59 10.23 -4.09 5.39
N SER A 60 9.86 -4.70 4.26
CA SER A 60 10.56 -5.86 3.71
C SER A 60 11.97 -5.50 3.24
N GLY A 61 12.12 -4.41 2.50
CA GLY A 61 13.44 -3.94 2.04
C GLY A 61 14.37 -3.58 3.20
N TRP A 62 13.84 -3.01 4.28
CA TRP A 62 14.61 -2.75 5.50
C TRP A 62 15.08 -4.05 6.17
N GLN A 63 14.20 -5.04 6.29
CA GLN A 63 14.54 -6.36 6.85
C GLN A 63 15.62 -7.06 6.02
N GLU A 64 15.50 -7.01 4.69
CA GLU A 64 16.51 -7.54 3.76
C GLU A 64 17.86 -6.82 3.93
N ALA A 65 17.86 -5.48 3.98
CA ALA A 65 19.08 -4.70 4.19
C ALA A 65 19.76 -5.03 5.54
N MET A 66 18.98 -5.22 6.60
CA MET A 66 19.49 -5.60 7.92
C MET A 66 20.03 -7.03 7.96
N ALA A 67 19.44 -7.96 7.20
CA ALA A 67 19.89 -9.34 7.11
C ALA A 67 21.26 -9.47 6.40
N VAL A 68 21.58 -8.54 5.49
CA VAL A 68 22.87 -8.51 4.75
C VAL A 68 23.94 -7.71 5.50
N ARG A 69 23.60 -7.04 6.62
CA ARG A 69 24.57 -6.27 7.40
C ARG A 69 25.63 -7.22 7.99
N PRO A 70 26.93 -7.06 7.68
CA PRO A 70 27.96 -7.94 8.19
C PRO A 70 28.02 -7.85 9.71
N ALA A 71 27.89 -9.00 10.38
CA ALA A 71 28.05 -9.12 11.81
C ALA A 71 29.52 -8.85 12.18
N GLY A 72 29.80 -7.65 12.71
CA GLY A 72 31.02 -7.37 13.46
C GLY A 72 31.99 -6.42 12.78
N VAL A 73 31.82 -5.12 13.05
CA VAL A 73 32.99 -4.25 13.22
C VAL A 73 33.57 -4.60 14.59
N ARG A 74 34.51 -5.55 14.64
CA ARG A 74 35.28 -5.83 15.85
C ARG A 74 36.23 -4.65 16.06
N PRO A 75 36.09 -3.83 17.11
CA PRO A 75 37.04 -2.75 17.33
C PRO A 75 38.41 -3.36 17.59
N LEU A 76 39.38 -3.05 16.72
CA LEU A 76 40.79 -3.36 16.93
C LEU A 76 41.30 -2.52 18.12
N ARG A 77 40.99 -2.95 19.34
CA ARG A 77 41.72 -2.53 20.55
C ARG A 77 42.63 -3.67 20.98
N ALA A 78 43.88 -3.29 21.25
CA ALA A 78 44.98 -4.08 21.80
C ALA A 78 45.79 -4.94 20.80
N ALA A 79 46.65 -4.26 20.04
CA ALA A 79 47.93 -4.83 19.59
C ALA A 79 49.06 -3.79 19.74
N ARG A 80 49.11 -3.12 20.90
CA ARG A 80 50.24 -2.27 21.29
C ARG A 80 50.55 -2.47 22.77
N ALA A 81 51.10 -3.65 23.06
CA ALA A 81 51.90 -3.90 24.25
C ALA A 81 52.87 -5.04 23.90
N HIS A 82 54.09 -4.97 24.41
CA HIS A 82 55.31 -5.72 24.04
C HIS A 82 56.16 -5.03 22.96
N ALA A 83 56.72 -3.89 23.37
CA ALA A 83 58.14 -3.59 23.12
C ALA A 83 58.92 -3.92 24.40
#